data_AF-A0A1H4MB41-F1
#
_entry.id   AF-A0A1H4MB41-F1
#
_cell.length_a   1.000
_cell.length_b   1.000
_cell.length_c   1.000
_cell.angle_alpha   90.00
_cell.angle_beta   90.00
_cell.angle_gamma   90.00
#
_symmetry.space_group_name_H-M   'P 1'
#
loop_
_entity.id
_entity.type
_entity.pdbx_description
1 polymer ?
#
loop_
_entity_poly.entity_id
_entity_poly.type
_entity_poly.pdbx_seq_one_letter_code
_entity_poly.pdbx_strand_id
1 'polypeptide(L)' 'MKGASKSRYPLNLHSEVKDQAESEAKKNRRSLNAELGLLIEEGLRWREHQSKQASA' A
#
# COMPACT_ATOMS: atom_id res chain seq x y z
N MET A 1 -8.04 6.07 23.02
CA MET A 1 -6.82 6.12 22.19
C MET A 1 -7.10 7.04 21.02
N LYS A 2 -6.40 8.18 20.88
CA LYS A 2 -6.57 9.06 19.71
C LYS A 2 -6.12 8.27 18.47
N GLY A 3 -7.08 7.83 17.65
CA GLY A 3 -6.77 7.16 16.39
C GLY A 3 -5.95 8.10 15.52
N ALA A 4 -4.87 7.60 14.92
CA ALA A 4 -4.06 8.38 14.00
C ALA A 4 -4.97 8.98 12.91
N SER A 5 -4.97 10.30 12.76
CA SER A 5 -5.81 10.97 11.78
C SER A 5 -5.31 10.60 10.37
N LYS A 6 -6.20 10.02 9.54
CA LYS A 6 -5.89 9.73 8.13
C LYS A 6 -5.60 11.04 7.41
N SER A 7 -4.34 11.30 7.06
CA SER A 7 -3.98 12.42 6.19
C SER A 7 -4.31 12.05 4.75
N ARG A 8 -4.93 12.97 4.02
CA ARG A 8 -5.23 12.77 2.60
C ARG A 8 -3.96 13.09 1.83
N TYR A 9 -3.37 12.07 1.21
CA TYR A 9 -2.16 12.23 0.40
C TYR A 9 -2.52 12.09 -1.09
N PRO A 10 -2.33 13.12 -1.93
CA PRO A 10 -2.54 13.00 -3.36
C PRO A 10 -1.42 12.13 -3.95
N LEU A 11 -1.79 11.02 -4.58
CA LEU A 11 -0.86 10.06 -5.15
C LEU A 11 -0.96 10.09 -6.67
N ASN A 12 0.17 10.34 -7.33
CA ASN A 12 0.30 10.21 -8.78
C ASN A 12 0.86 8.82 -9.10
N LEU A 13 0.09 8.04 -9.83
CA LEU A 13 0.46 6.68 -10.24
C LEU A 13 0.52 6.60 -11.76
N HIS A 14 1.44 5.77 -12.27
CA HIS A 14 1.35 5.32 -13.66
C HIS A 14 0.03 4.57 -13.86
N SER A 15 -0.57 4.69 -15.04
CA SER A 15 -1.85 4.07 -15.36
C SER A 15 -1.83 2.55 -15.12
N GLU A 16 -0.76 1.88 -15.54
CA GLU A 16 -0.60 0.44 -15.37
C GLU A 16 -0.65 -0.01 -13.90
N VAL A 17 0.01 0.76 -13.01
CA VAL A 17 0.02 0.47 -11.57
C VAL A 17 -1.36 0.69 -10.96
N LYS A 18 -2.04 1.76 -11.39
CA LYS A 18 -3.41 2.06 -10.95
C LYS A 18 -4.38 0.94 -11.38
N ASP A 19 -4.30 0.50 -12.63
CA ASP A 19 -5.19 -0.53 -13.17
C ASP A 19 -5.00 -1.87 -12.45
N GLN A 20 -3.75 -2.23 -12.13
CA GLN A 20 -3.44 -3.39 -11.30
C GLN A 20 -4.04 -3.27 -9.89
N ALA A 21 -3.84 -2.12 -9.22
CA ALA A 21 -4.41 -1.90 -7.89
C ALA A 21 -5.95 -1.92 -7.90
N GLU A 22 -6.61 -1.43 -8.94
CA GLU A 22 -8.06 -1.52 -9.11
C GLU A 22 -8.54 -2.96 -9.29
N SER A 23 -7.81 -3.77 -10.06
CA SER A 23 -8.09 -5.19 -10.22
C SER A 23 -8.00 -5.93 -8.89
N GLU A 24 -6.94 -5.71 -8.12
CA GLU A 24 -6.78 -6.34 -6.79
C GLU A 24 -7.85 -5.87 -5.80
N ALA A 25 -8.19 -4.57 -5.79
CA ALA A 25 -9.25 -4.04 -4.95
C ALA A 25 -10.62 -4.70 -5.25
N LYS A 26 -10.95 -4.92 -6.53
CA LYS A 26 -12.16 -5.63 -6.94
C LYS A 26 -12.15 -7.09 -6.48
N LYS A 27 -11.03 -7.80 -6.68
CA LYS A 27 -10.88 -9.20 -6.23
C LYS A 27 -11.06 -9.33 -4.71
N ASN A 28 -10.45 -8.42 -3.95
CA ASN A 28 -10.48 -8.41 -2.49
C ASN A 28 -11.73 -7.73 -1.89
N ARG A 29 -12.67 -7.27 -2.73
CA ARG A 29 -13.91 -6.56 -2.33
C ARG A 29 -13.64 -5.36 -1.42
N ARG A 30 -12.61 -4.57 -1.76
CA ARG A 30 -12.17 -3.39 -1.02
C ARG A 30 -12.27 -2.14 -1.88
N SER A 31 -12.27 -0.98 -1.22
CA SER A 31 -12.06 0.28 -1.95
C SER A 31 -10.61 0.36 -2.43
N LEU A 32 -10.38 1.04 -3.56
CA LEU A 32 -9.04 1.26 -4.09
C LEU A 32 -8.10 1.87 -3.03
N ASN A 33 -8.58 2.83 -2.23
CA ASN A 33 -7.78 3.45 -1.18
C ASN A 33 -7.39 2.47 -0.06
N ALA A 34 -8.29 1.56 0.32
CA ALA A 34 -7.99 0.55 1.34
C ALA A 34 -6.94 -0.44 0.81
N GLU A 35 -7.07 -0.84 -0.44
CA GLU A 35 -6.12 -1.76 -1.08
C GLU A 35 -4.74 -1.10 -1.26
N LEU A 36 -4.69 0.13 -1.76
CA LEU A 36 -3.45 0.90 -1.88
C LEU A 36 -2.75 1.06 -0.52
N GLY A 37 -3.50 1.32 0.55
CA GLY A 37 -2.94 1.39 1.90
C GLY A 37 -2.25 0.09 2.31
N LEU A 38 -2.92 -1.05 2.09
CA LEU A 38 -2.36 -2.37 2.42
C LEU A 38 -1.14 -2.70 1.59
N LEU A 39 -1.18 -2.48 0.27
CA LEU A 39 -0.04 -2.72 -0.62
C LEU A 39 1.18 -1.88 -0.22
N ILE A 40 0.98 -0.63 0.21
CA ILE A 40 2.06 0.23 0.71
C ILE A 40 2.61 -0.31 2.03
N GLU A 41 1.76 -0.68 2.99
CA GLU A 41 2.19 -1.24 4.27
C GLU A 41 2.98 -2.54 4.10
N GLU A 42 2.52 -3.44 3.24
CA GLU A 42 3.21 -4.70 2.91
C GLU A 42 4.56 -4.42 2.23
N GLY A 43 4.61 -3.50 1.27
CA GLY A 43 5.85 -3.10 0.61
C GLY A 43 6.88 -2.49 1.56
N LEU A 44 6.44 -1.70 2.54
CA LEU A 44 7.31 -1.14 3.57
C LEU A 44 7.85 -2.22 4.51
N ARG A 45 7.00 -3.15 4.96
CA ARG A 45 7.43 -4.30 5.77
C ARG A 45 8.43 -5.17 5.01
N TRP A 46 8.17 -5.44 3.73
CA TRP A 46 9.07 -6.21 2.89
C TRP A 46 10.46 -5.57 2.80
N ARG A 47 10.53 -4.24 2.59
CA ARG A 47 11.81 -3.50 2.59
C ARG A 47 12.53 -3.57 3.94
N GLU A 48 11.80 -3.42 5.05
CA GLU A 48 12.38 -3.52 6.39
C GLU A 48 13.01 -4.91 6.64
N HIS A 49 12.33 -5.98 6.22
CA HIS A 49 12.86 -7.34 6.31
C HIS A 49 14.11 -7.54 5.45
N GLN A 50 14.13 -6.99 4.23
CA GLN A 50 15.32 -7.05 3.36
C GLN A 50 16.51 -6.29 3.96
N SER A 51 16.30 -5.09 4.51
CA SER A 51 17.38 -4.32 5.14
C SER A 51 17.96 -5.03 6.37
N LYS A 52 17.13 -5.72 7.16
CA LYS A 52 17.58 -6.50 8.32
C LYS A 52 18.39 -7.73 7.93
N GLN A 53 18.03 -8.40 6.83
CA GLN A 53 18.76 -9.57 6.32
C GLN A 53 20.09 -9.20 5.64
N ALA A 54 20.18 -8.02 5.01
CA ALA A 54 21.44 -7.55 4.41
C ALA A 54 22.46 -7.02 5.42
N SER A 55 22.07 -6.87 6.70
CA SER A 55 22.91 -6.35 7.78
C SER A 55 23.38 -7.43 8.77
N ALA A 56 23.08 -8.71 8.49
CA ALA A 56 23.46 -9.88 9.28
C ALA A 56 24.49 -10.73 8.53
#